data_AF-A0A126T603-F1
#
_entry.id   AF-A0A126T603-F1
#
_cell.length_a   1.000
_cell.length_b   1.000
_cell.length_c   1.000
_cell.angle_alpha   90.00
_cell.angle_beta   90.00
_cell.angle_gamma   90.00
#
_symmetry.space_group_name_H-M   'P 1'
#
loop_
_entity.id
_entity.type
_entity.pdbx_description
1 polymer ?
#
loop_
_entity_poly.entity_id
_entity_poly.type
_entity_poly.pdbx_seq_one_letter_code
_entity_poly.pdbx_strand_id
1 'polypeptide(L)'
;MNVEDLDLGDVVYAAHTIVDDGSMPESEEGEVLAQEGARGVIVMKGHVEEDPGLTVFLVRFEDQDLNLGRPIGCWTEDLILPEEELVTH
;
A
#
# COMPACT_ATOMS: atom_id res chain seq x y z
N MET A 1 -4.23 -15.32 -6.11
CA MET A 1 -2.96 -14.57 -6.13
C MET A 1 -2.81 -13.93 -4.76
N ASN A 2 -1.60 -13.87 -4.20
CA ASN A 2 -1.37 -13.19 -2.92
C ASN A 2 -0.72 -11.84 -3.18
N VAL A 3 -0.89 -10.88 -2.26
CA VAL A 3 -0.19 -9.58 -2.32
C VAL A 3 1.33 -9.78 -2.39
N GLU A 4 1.85 -10.84 -1.77
CA GLU A 4 3.25 -11.23 -1.82
C GLU A 4 3.77 -11.56 -3.22
N ASP A 5 2.89 -11.92 -4.16
CA ASP A 5 3.24 -12.23 -5.55
C ASP A 5 3.34 -10.98 -6.43
N LEU A 6 2.98 -9.81 -5.88
CA LEU A 6 3.03 -8.56 -6.60
C LEU A 6 4.46 -8.07 -6.83
N ASP A 7 4.61 -7.37 -7.94
CA ASP A 7 5.86 -6.79 -8.41
C ASP A 7 5.74 -5.29 -8.66
N LEU A 8 6.88 -4.68 -8.99
CA LEU A 8 6.97 -3.26 -9.27
C LEU A 8 6.13 -2.89 -10.51
N GLY A 9 5.23 -1.93 -10.34
CA GLY A 9 4.29 -1.48 -11.37
C GLY A 9 2.90 -2.11 -11.26
N ASP A 10 2.68 -3.08 -10.36
CA ASP A 10 1.36 -3.60 -10.10
C ASP A 10 0.48 -2.59 -9.34
N VAL A 11 -0.81 -2.61 -9.68
CA VAL A 11 -1.84 -1.80 -9.03
C VAL A 11 -2.33 -2.53 -7.79
N VAL A 12 -2.52 -1.79 -6.72
CA VAL A 12 -3.10 -2.27 -5.46
C VAL A 12 -4.11 -1.27 -4.93
N TYR A 13 -4.91 -1.70 -3.96
CA TYR A 13 -5.83 -0.83 -3.23
C TYR A 13 -5.56 -0.88 -1.74
N ALA A 14 -5.79 0.21 -1.04
CA ALA A 14 -5.70 0.23 0.43
C ALA A 14 -6.85 -0.58 1.03
N ALA A 15 -6.55 -1.55 1.90
CA ALA A 15 -7.56 -2.38 2.55
C ALA A 15 -8.42 -1.61 3.55
N HIS A 16 -7.82 -0.62 4.18
CA HIS A 16 -8.43 0.29 5.12
C HIS A 16 -7.74 1.65 5.03
N THR A 17 -8.22 2.63 5.80
CA THR A 17 -7.58 3.95 5.82
C THR A 17 -6.20 3.83 6.49
N ILE A 18 -5.15 4.07 5.71
CA ILE A 18 -3.77 4.03 6.16
C ILE A 18 -3.44 5.40 6.76
N VAL A 19 -3.10 5.40 8.05
CA VAL A 19 -2.72 6.60 8.79
C VAL A 19 -1.23 6.54 9.12
N ASP A 20 -0.61 7.71 9.20
CA ASP A 20 0.79 7.81 9.58
C ASP A 20 0.97 7.48 11.07
N ASP A 21 1.70 6.40 11.36
CA ASP A 21 2.01 5.99 12.74
C ASP A 21 3.29 6.69 13.28
N GLY A 22 3.70 7.82 12.68
CA GLY A 22 4.94 8.53 13.02
C GLY A 22 6.20 7.97 12.35
N SER A 23 6.02 7.07 11.39
CA SER A 23 7.12 6.46 10.64
C SER A 23 7.66 7.39 9.54
N MET A 24 6.94 8.46 9.18
CA MET A 24 7.37 9.38 8.13
C MET A 24 7.96 10.66 8.74
N PRO A 25 9.17 11.06 8.30
CA PRO A 25 9.84 12.27 8.82
C PRO A 25 9.17 13.58 8.39
N GLU A 26 8.24 13.54 7.44
CA GLU A 26 7.58 14.72 6.85
C GLU A 26 6.05 14.66 6.98
N SER A 27 5.50 13.80 7.85
CA SER A 27 4.07 13.73 8.17
C SER A 27 3.83 14.07 9.63
N GLU A 28 2.62 14.52 9.96
CA GLU A 28 2.14 14.50 11.33
C GLU A 28 1.60 13.10 11.69
N GLU A 29 1.89 12.64 12.91
CA GLU A 29 1.32 11.41 13.46
C GLU A 29 -0.22 11.48 13.40
N GLY A 30 -0.85 10.48 12.76
CA GLY A 30 -2.29 10.42 12.53
C GLY A 30 -2.77 11.08 11.23
N GLU A 31 -1.88 11.57 10.38
CA GLU A 31 -2.24 12.06 9.05
C GLU A 31 -2.70 10.90 8.15
N VAL A 32 -3.79 11.10 7.39
CA VAL A 32 -4.28 10.09 6.45
C VAL A 32 -3.35 10.03 5.24
N LEU A 33 -2.61 8.94 5.11
CA LEU A 33 -1.70 8.68 4.00
C LEU A 33 -2.44 8.14 2.78
N ALA A 34 -3.44 7.28 3.00
CA ALA A 34 -4.31 6.74 1.98
C ALA A 34 -5.69 6.42 2.55
N GLN A 35 -6.75 6.75 1.82
CA GLN A 35 -8.11 6.35 2.21
C GLN A 35 -8.35 4.87 1.90
N GLU A 36 -9.31 4.24 2.58
CA GLU A 36 -9.73 2.88 2.20
C GLU A 36 -10.16 2.83 0.73
N GLY A 37 -9.74 1.80 0.01
CA GLY A 37 -9.99 1.67 -1.43
C GLY A 37 -9.23 2.67 -2.30
N ALA A 38 -8.31 3.49 -1.75
CA ALA A 38 -7.45 4.32 -2.55
C ALA A 38 -6.59 3.46 -3.46
N ARG A 39 -6.53 3.84 -4.74
CA ARG A 39 -5.72 3.17 -5.74
C ARG A 39 -4.27 3.57 -5.57
N GLY A 40 -3.38 2.58 -5.56
CA GLY A 40 -1.95 2.78 -5.49
C GLY A 40 -1.19 1.91 -6.47
N VAL A 41 0.07 2.26 -6.68
CA VAL A 41 1.00 1.47 -7.50
C VAL A 41 2.23 1.11 -6.68
N ILE A 42 2.65 -0.15 -6.76
CA ILE A 42 3.87 -0.61 -6.11
C ILE A 42 5.07 -0.02 -6.84
N VAL A 43 5.86 0.77 -6.12
CA VAL A 43 7.10 1.38 -6.63
C VAL A 43 8.34 0.72 -6.05
N MET A 44 8.21 -0.12 -5.02
CA MET A 44 9.31 -0.90 -4.48
C MET A 44 8.77 -2.06 -3.63
N LYS A 45 9.53 -3.14 -3.56
CA LYS A 45 9.27 -4.30 -2.69
C LYS A 45 10.54 -4.59 -1.90
N GLY A 46 10.40 -4.72 -0.59
CA GLY A 46 11.48 -5.03 0.34
C GLY A 46 11.09 -6.17 1.26
N HIS A 47 12.06 -6.64 2.04
CA HIS A 47 11.83 -7.56 3.14
C HIS A 47 12.44 -6.98 4.40
N VAL A 48 11.89 -7.33 5.57
CA VAL A 48 12.47 -6.93 6.86
C VAL A 48 13.79 -7.68 7.05
N GLU A 49 14.86 -6.98 7.40
CA GLU A 49 16.19 -7.60 7.59
C GLU A 49 16.17 -8.67 8.69
N GLU A 50 15.34 -8.48 9.72
CA GLU A 50 15.18 -9.41 10.83
C GLU A 50 14.31 -10.63 10.49
N ASP A 51 13.40 -10.52 9.51
CA ASP A 51 12.55 -11.62 9.06
C ASP A 51 12.27 -11.55 7.55
N PRO A 52 12.95 -12.37 6.72
CA PRO A 52 12.77 -12.36 5.27
C PRO A 52 11.40 -12.90 4.82
N GLY A 53 10.59 -13.46 5.73
CA GLY A 53 9.19 -13.81 5.46
C GLY A 53 8.26 -12.61 5.49
N LEU A 54 8.66 -11.50 6.13
CA LEU A 54 7.89 -10.27 6.17
C LEU A 54 8.27 -9.39 4.98
N THR A 55 7.37 -9.36 3.99
CA THR A 55 7.50 -8.50 2.82
C THR A 55 6.84 -7.15 3.09
N VAL A 56 7.58 -6.07 2.84
CA VAL A 56 7.08 -4.70 2.89
C VAL A 56 6.97 -4.15 1.46
N PHE A 57 5.82 -3.56 1.16
CA PHE A 57 5.55 -2.96 -0.14
C PHE A 57 5.57 -1.45 -0.01
N LEU A 58 6.25 -0.79 -0.94
CA LEU A 58 6.27 0.65 -1.04
C LEU A 58 5.28 1.05 -2.14
N VAL A 59 4.17 1.62 -1.75
CA VAL A 59 3.05 1.95 -2.63
C VAL A 59 2.89 3.46 -2.71
N ARG A 60 2.70 3.98 -3.91
CA ARG A 60 2.27 5.38 -4.11
C ARG A 60 0.79 5.41 -4.38
N PHE A 61 0.02 5.96 -3.45
CA PHE A 61 -1.41 6.16 -3.61
C PHE A 61 -1.70 7.44 -4.41
N GLU A 62 -2.78 7.38 -5.18
CA GLU A 62 -3.34 8.55 -5.85
C GLU A 62 -4.12 9.39 -4.82
N ASP A 63 -3.78 10.68 -4.73
CA ASP A 63 -4.54 11.64 -3.92
C ASP A 63 -5.79 12.16 -4.67
N GLN A 64 -6.62 12.97 -4.01
CA GLN A 64 -7.84 13.58 -4.58
C GLN A 64 -7.58 14.36 -5.86
N ASP A 65 -6.37 14.92 -6.02
CA ASP A 65 -5.92 15.62 -7.22
C ASP A 65 -5.34 14.71 -8.33
N LEU A 66 -5.51 13.38 -8.22
CA LEU A 66 -4.94 12.37 -9.14
C LEU A 66 -3.40 12.44 -9.24
N ASN A 67 -2.76 12.95 -8.20
CA ASN A 67 -1.31 12.99 -8.08
C ASN A 67 -0.82 11.75 -7.33
N LEU A 68 0.25 11.15 -7.81
CA LEU A 68 0.96 10.09 -7.09
C LEU A 68 1.68 10.72 -5.90
N GLY A 69 1.22 10.39 -4.70
CA GLY A 69 1.79 10.85 -3.45
C GLY A 69 3.20 10.29 -3.18
N ARG A 70 3.69 10.56 -1.97
CA ARG A 70 4.92 9.95 -1.46
C ARG A 70 4.77 8.42 -1.38
N PRO A 71 5.88 7.67 -1.53
CA PRO A 71 5.84 6.23 -1.35
C PRO A 71 5.61 5.89 0.13
N ILE A 72 4.57 5.11 0.39
CA ILE A 72 4.13 4.70 1.72
C ILE A 72 4.45 3.21 1.88
N GLY A 73 5.09 2.86 3.01
CA GLY A 73 5.37 1.48 3.37
C GLY A 73 4.12 0.82 3.92
N CYS A 74 3.62 -0.19 3.22
CA CYS A 74 2.43 -0.96 3.59
C CYS A 74 2.82 -2.42 3.77
N TRP A 75 2.18 -3.08 4.74
CA TRP A 75 2.27 -4.52 4.87
C TRP A 75 1.37 -5.19 3.84
N THR A 76 1.56 -6.49 3.65
CA THR A 76 0.70 -7.30 2.78
C THR A 76 -0.76 -7.29 3.22
N GLU A 77 -1.01 -7.21 4.52
CA GLU A 77 -2.36 -7.15 5.11
C GLU A 77 -3.07 -5.80 4.92
N ASP A 78 -2.32 -4.72 4.70
CA ASP A 78 -2.84 -3.38 4.42
C ASP A 78 -3.27 -3.21 2.95
N LEU A 79 -2.95 -4.17 2.09
CA LEU A 79 -3.13 -4.05 0.64
C LEU A 79 -4.12 -5.09 0.10
N ILE A 80 -4.94 -4.67 -0.86
CA ILE A 80 -5.89 -5.50 -1.59
C ILE A 80 -5.47 -5.58 -3.05
N LEU A 81 -5.57 -6.78 -3.61
CA LEU A 81 -5.34 -7.05 -5.03
C LEU A 81 -6.48 -6.49 -5.90
N PRO A 82 -6.16 -5.97 -7.10
CA PRO A 82 -7.16 -5.47 -8.03
C PRO A 82 -8.06 -6.59 -8.60
N GLU A 83 -7.67 -7.85 -8.41
CA GLU A 83 -8.34 -9.04 -8.95
C GLU A 83 -9.30 -9.75 -7.99
N GLU A 84 -9.73 -9.10 -6.90
CA GLU A 84 -11.01 -9.49 -6.29
C GLU A 84 -12.15 -8.82 -7.07
N GLU A 85 -12.28 -9.17 -8.37
CA GLU A 85 -13.61 -9.24 -8.97
C GLU A 85 -14.38 -10.23 -8.10
N LEU A 86 -15.14 -9.69 -7.13
CA LEU A 86 -16.19 -10.40 -6.43
C LEU A 86 -17.08 -11.06 -7.49
N VAL A 87 -16.79 -12.32 -7.81
CA VAL A 87 -17.69 -13.18 -8.54
C VAL A 87 -18.83 -13.44 -7.56
N THR A 88 -19.78 -12.52 -7.51
CA THR A 88 -21.10 -12.79 -6.97
C THR A 88 -21.64 -13.95 -7.79
N HIS A 89 -21.81 -15.10 -7.16
CA HIS A 89 -22.61 -16.22 -7.63
C HIS A 89 -23.79 -16.40 -6.69
#